data_AF-A0A6V8RA07-F1
#
_entry.id   AF-A0A6V8RA07-F1
#
_cell.length_a   1.000
_cell.length_b   1.000
_cell.length_c   1.000
_cell.angle_alpha   90.00
_cell.angle_beta   90.00
_cell.angle_gamma   90.00
#
_symmetry.space_group_name_H-M   'P 1'
#
loop_
_entity.id
_entity.type
_entity.pdbx_description
1 polymer ?
#
loop_
_entity_poly.entity_id
_entity_poly.type
_entity_poly.pdbx_seq_one_letter_code
_entity_poly.pdbx_strand_id
1 'polypeptide(L)'
;MKLRATPSSSSSCPEVTGTLKIHPDVTRRSMTAAMNHSRLGQGQLLGLLRAGVRYAHSGRPRGAATGSQSAENHGEDIWVFAHRRSDQVIYSFSKVLDGFHGLKQLPFNGKKTKPAKLRKDYWSPLAHIRFQPGQGSVGRSVLQKLRELKHLHEVAWTDELRHKRPEEFSSQDKKKIAAEKDKGIDYQPIRSKQERGIALNAQKKNAIADIAAVLAGQGRGNKIVAAETEGGEKELVDVTVSWANDQDKKFAESWSKNVTHSLFEVPAYTGGEPEKQTAKPAAA
;
A
#
# COMPACT_ATOMS: atom_id res chain seq x y z
N MET A 1 61.39 -6.99 5.39
CA MET A 1 62.20 -5.79 5.08
C MET A 1 62.53 -5.79 3.60
N LYS A 2 62.33 -4.65 2.91
CA LYS A 2 62.52 -4.34 1.46
C LYS A 2 61.49 -5.02 0.52
N LEU A 3 60.40 -4.39 0.10
CA LEU A 3 60.21 -3.23 -0.81
C LEU A 3 60.78 -3.44 -2.23
N ARG A 4 59.89 -3.67 -3.21
CA ARG A 4 59.67 -2.79 -4.39
C ARG A 4 58.75 -3.46 -5.41
N ALA A 5 57.62 -2.82 -5.72
CA ALA A 5 57.02 -2.80 -7.05
C ALA A 5 55.99 -1.66 -7.14
N THR A 6 56.33 -0.60 -7.88
CA THR A 6 55.42 0.30 -8.62
C THR A 6 56.05 0.52 -9.99
N PRO A 7 55.24 0.70 -11.06
CA PRO A 7 54.73 2.05 -11.44
C PRO A 7 53.23 2.01 -11.87
N SER A 8 52.36 2.98 -11.53
CA SER A 8 52.01 4.23 -12.29
C SER A 8 52.08 4.10 -13.83
N SER A 9 51.19 4.57 -14.70
CA SER A 9 49.97 5.40 -14.69
C SER A 9 49.46 5.49 -16.15
N SER A 10 48.16 5.70 -16.36
CA SER A 10 47.52 6.48 -17.47
C SER A 10 46.11 5.90 -17.69
N SER A 11 44.98 6.57 -17.48
CA SER A 11 44.48 7.88 -17.93
C SER A 11 44.28 8.00 -19.45
N SER A 12 43.10 7.62 -19.94
CA SER A 12 42.13 8.55 -20.54
C SER A 12 41.06 7.76 -21.32
N CYS A 13 39.79 7.99 -20.98
CA CYS A 13 38.65 7.62 -21.82
C CYS A 13 38.00 8.94 -22.26
N PRO A 14 37.71 9.14 -23.56
CA PRO A 14 37.12 10.38 -24.03
C PRO A 14 35.61 10.44 -23.78
N GLU A 15 35.21 11.60 -23.28
CA GLU A 15 33.85 12.09 -23.06
C GLU A 15 33.23 12.49 -24.42
N VAL A 16 32.15 11.81 -24.82
CA VAL A 16 31.40 12.15 -26.04
C VAL A 16 30.24 13.07 -25.66
N THR A 17 30.46 14.37 -25.85
CA THR A 17 29.44 15.42 -25.73
C THR A 17 28.62 15.50 -27.02
N GLY A 18 27.42 14.91 -27.00
CA GLY A 18 26.43 15.03 -28.08
C GLY A 18 25.46 16.18 -27.82
N THR A 19 25.76 17.36 -28.37
CA THR A 19 24.88 18.54 -28.35
C THR A 19 23.72 18.37 -29.34
N LEU A 20 22.51 18.14 -28.86
CA LEU A 20 21.29 18.12 -29.67
C LEU A 20 20.82 19.55 -29.95
N LYS A 21 20.94 20.01 -31.20
CA LYS A 21 20.39 21.28 -31.68
C LYS A 21 18.89 21.14 -31.92
N ILE A 22 18.09 21.91 -31.20
CA ILE A 22 16.64 22.06 -31.44
C ILE A 22 16.45 23.24 -32.40
N HIS A 23 15.93 22.97 -33.60
CA HIS A 23 15.44 23.99 -34.51
C HIS A 23 13.97 24.32 -34.18
N PRO A 24 13.58 25.59 -34.02
CA PRO A 24 12.18 26.00 -34.04
C PRO A 24 11.78 26.34 -35.47
N ASP A 25 10.95 25.51 -36.10
CA ASP A 25 10.32 25.88 -37.36
C ASP A 25 8.97 26.58 -37.11
N VAL A 26 8.83 27.69 -37.81
CA VAL A 26 7.75 28.66 -37.81
C VAL A 26 6.81 28.24 -38.92
N THR A 27 5.53 28.00 -38.62
CA THR A 27 4.52 28.24 -39.66
C THR A 27 3.20 28.77 -39.10
N ARG A 28 3.07 30.07 -39.31
CA ARG A 28 1.89 30.91 -39.28
C ARG A 28 0.91 30.45 -40.36
N ARG A 29 -0.34 30.12 -40.02
CA ARG A 29 -1.48 30.24 -40.94
C ARG A 29 -2.66 30.90 -40.25
N SER A 30 -2.97 32.07 -40.78
CA SER A 30 -4.11 32.94 -40.50
C SER A 30 -5.26 32.61 -41.45
N MET A 31 -6.43 33.19 -41.13
CA MET A 31 -7.65 33.33 -41.93
C MET A 31 -8.58 32.10 -41.85
N THR A 32 -9.90 32.21 -41.61
CA THR A 32 -10.87 33.28 -41.88
C THR A 32 -12.04 33.21 -40.89
N ALA A 33 -12.55 34.37 -40.49
CA ALA A 33 -13.85 34.54 -39.87
C ALA A 33 -14.98 34.35 -40.90
N ALA A 34 -16.08 33.72 -40.50
CA ALA A 34 -17.37 33.83 -41.16
C ALA A 34 -18.46 34.01 -40.10
N MET A 35 -18.97 35.24 -40.02
CA MET A 35 -20.23 35.58 -39.34
C MET A 35 -21.37 34.94 -40.13
N ASN A 36 -22.36 34.37 -39.44
CA ASN A 36 -23.70 34.24 -40.02
C ASN A 36 -24.77 34.38 -38.94
N HIS A 37 -25.76 35.18 -39.30
CA HIS A 37 -26.81 35.72 -38.47
C HIS A 37 -27.92 34.69 -38.16
N SER A 38 -28.40 34.79 -36.92
CA SER A 38 -29.75 34.56 -36.39
C SER A 38 -30.83 33.97 -37.31
N ARG A 39 -31.40 32.83 -36.89
CA ARG A 39 -32.86 32.56 -36.99
C ARG A 39 -33.33 31.80 -35.75
N LEU A 40 -34.04 32.52 -34.87
CA LEU A 40 -34.90 31.95 -33.84
C LEU A 40 -36.12 31.31 -34.53
N GLY A 41 -36.35 30.01 -34.28
CA GLY A 41 -37.45 29.25 -34.85
C GLY A 41 -38.05 28.30 -33.81
N GLN A 42 -39.32 28.56 -33.49
CA GLN A 42 -40.26 27.81 -32.65
C GLN A 42 -39.92 26.33 -32.37
N GLY A 43 -39.53 26.03 -31.13
CA GLY A 43 -39.49 24.67 -30.59
C GLY A 43 -39.59 24.63 -29.06
N GLN A 44 -40.02 25.72 -28.43
CA GLN A 44 -39.88 25.95 -26.99
C GLN A 44 -41.24 26.06 -26.32
N LEU A 45 -42.13 25.08 -26.53
CA LEU A 45 -43.45 25.04 -25.87
C LEU A 45 -43.99 23.61 -25.61
N LEU A 46 -43.11 22.62 -25.42
CA LEU A 46 -43.48 21.28 -24.93
C LEU A 46 -42.49 20.73 -23.88
N GLY A 47 -41.82 21.61 -23.13
CA GLY A 47 -40.85 21.23 -22.09
C GLY A 47 -41.29 21.49 -20.65
N LEU A 48 -42.48 22.06 -20.41
CA LEU A 48 -42.85 22.63 -19.11
C LEU A 48 -43.98 21.90 -18.35
N LEU A 49 -44.38 20.70 -18.78
CA LEU A 49 -45.35 19.87 -18.05
C LEU A 49 -44.78 18.54 -17.52
N ARG A 50 -43.44 18.44 -17.38
CA ARG A 50 -42.76 17.31 -16.71
C ARG A 50 -41.82 17.72 -15.58
N ALA A 51 -42.01 18.92 -15.04
CA ALA A 51 -41.24 19.47 -13.91
C ALA A 51 -42.06 19.60 -12.61
N GLY A 52 -43.14 18.83 -12.47
CA GLY A 52 -44.12 18.97 -11.37
C GLY A 52 -44.28 17.80 -10.40
N VAL A 53 -43.43 16.76 -10.44
CA VAL A 53 -43.53 15.60 -9.51
C VAL A 53 -42.15 15.12 -9.07
N ARG A 54 -41.35 15.98 -8.44
CA ARG A 54 -40.18 15.55 -7.63
C ARG A 54 -39.99 16.41 -6.37
N TYR A 55 -41.08 16.94 -5.83
CA TYR A 55 -41.05 17.74 -4.59
C TYR A 55 -41.97 17.13 -3.53
N ALA A 56 -41.80 15.83 -3.25
CA ALA A 56 -42.54 15.13 -2.18
C ALA A 56 -41.80 13.91 -1.62
N HIS A 57 -40.47 13.92 -1.65
CA HIS A 57 -39.66 13.04 -0.80
C HIS A 57 -38.68 13.88 0.02
N SER A 58 -39.22 14.80 0.82
CA SER A 58 -38.53 15.28 2.02
C SER A 58 -38.50 14.12 3.00
N GLY A 59 -37.58 13.18 2.77
CA GLY A 59 -37.15 12.26 3.81
C GLY A 59 -36.75 13.12 5.02
N ARG A 60 -37.33 12.79 6.16
CA ARG A 60 -37.03 13.36 7.48
C ARG A 60 -35.52 13.66 7.55
N PRO A 61 -35.07 14.89 7.85
CA PRO A 61 -33.65 15.12 8.05
C PRO A 61 -33.21 14.11 9.11
N ARG A 62 -32.29 13.22 8.75
CA ARG A 62 -31.61 12.38 9.73
C ARG A 62 -31.16 13.35 10.80
N GLY A 63 -31.66 13.16 12.02
CA GLY A 63 -31.36 14.04 13.15
C GLY A 63 -29.88 14.33 13.16
N ALA A 64 -29.53 15.58 13.46
CA ALA A 64 -28.16 16.06 13.58
C ALA A 64 -27.32 14.93 14.17
N ALA A 65 -26.46 14.34 13.32
CA ALA A 65 -25.57 13.29 13.76
C ALA A 65 -24.84 13.90 14.95
N THR A 66 -25.04 13.31 16.13
CA THR A 66 -24.27 13.61 17.32
C THR A 66 -22.83 13.76 16.86
N GLY A 67 -22.28 14.97 17.03
CA GLY A 67 -20.95 15.34 16.54
C GLY A 67 -20.01 14.17 16.78
N SER A 68 -19.46 13.65 15.69
CA SER A 68 -18.68 12.43 15.66
C SER A 68 -17.57 12.49 16.71
N GLN A 69 -17.79 11.87 17.87
CA GLN A 69 -16.71 11.55 18.82
C GLN A 69 -15.62 10.71 18.13
N SER A 70 -15.95 10.11 16.99
CA SER A 70 -15.04 9.42 16.08
C SER A 70 -14.23 10.32 15.14
N ALA A 71 -14.39 11.66 15.13
CA ALA A 71 -13.63 12.53 14.23
C ALA A 71 -12.32 13.03 14.83
N GLU A 72 -12.29 13.27 16.15
CA GLU A 72 -11.15 13.90 16.81
C GLU A 72 -9.91 12.99 16.81
N ASN A 73 -10.12 11.69 17.06
CA ASN A 73 -9.05 10.68 17.10
C ASN A 73 -8.95 9.84 15.81
N HIS A 74 -9.63 10.23 14.73
CA HIS A 74 -9.68 9.40 13.53
C HIS A 74 -8.33 9.36 12.81
N GLY A 75 -7.77 8.16 12.68
CA GLY A 75 -6.52 7.94 11.97
C GLY A 75 -5.27 8.01 12.84
N GLU A 76 -5.40 8.15 14.15
CA GLU A 76 -4.27 8.04 15.09
C GLU A 76 -3.82 6.58 15.27
N ASP A 77 -4.75 5.64 15.11
CA ASP A 77 -4.49 4.21 15.17
C ASP A 77 -4.70 3.56 13.80
N ILE A 78 -3.70 2.81 13.34
CA ILE A 78 -3.79 1.97 12.15
C ILE A 78 -3.54 0.52 12.54
N TRP A 79 -4.52 -0.33 12.29
CA TRP A 79 -4.45 -1.77 12.49
C TRP A 79 -4.16 -2.49 11.18
N VAL A 80 -3.14 -3.35 11.23
CA VAL A 80 -2.74 -4.21 10.12
C VAL A 80 -3.13 -5.64 10.49
N PHE A 81 -3.92 -6.29 9.65
CA PHE A 81 -4.34 -7.68 9.83
C PHE A 81 -3.70 -8.56 8.78
N ALA A 82 -3.22 -9.74 9.19
CA ALA A 82 -2.70 -10.75 8.29
C ALA A 82 -3.55 -12.02 8.32
N HIS A 83 -3.70 -12.66 7.17
CA HIS A 83 -4.28 -13.98 7.06
C HIS A 83 -3.23 -15.05 7.37
N ARG A 84 -3.48 -15.90 8.39
CA ARG A 84 -2.49 -16.83 8.96
C ARG A 84 -1.85 -17.82 7.97
N ARG A 85 -2.54 -18.16 6.87
CA ARG A 85 -2.07 -19.19 5.92
C ARG A 85 -1.69 -18.65 4.54
N SER A 86 -2.24 -17.51 4.15
CA SER A 86 -2.09 -16.98 2.78
C SER A 86 -1.30 -15.69 2.76
N ASP A 87 -0.91 -15.18 3.93
CA ASP A 87 -0.14 -13.95 4.11
C ASP A 87 -0.77 -12.73 3.41
N GLN A 88 -2.08 -12.76 3.16
CA GLN A 88 -2.85 -11.61 2.72
C GLN A 88 -2.93 -10.58 3.84
N VAL A 89 -2.87 -9.30 3.48
CA VAL A 89 -2.89 -8.19 4.44
C VAL A 89 -4.09 -7.29 4.21
N ILE A 90 -4.70 -6.82 5.30
CA ILE A 90 -5.76 -5.83 5.30
C ILE A 90 -5.38 -4.70 6.27
N TYR A 91 -5.57 -3.45 5.84
CA TYR A 91 -5.37 -2.28 6.68
C TYR A 91 -6.72 -1.69 7.15
N SER A 92 -6.78 -1.20 8.38
CA SER A 92 -7.98 -0.60 8.96
C SER A 92 -7.61 0.46 9.98
N PHE A 93 -8.51 1.42 10.25
CA PHE A 93 -8.38 2.30 11.43
C PHE A 93 -8.97 1.66 12.69
N SER A 94 -9.84 0.66 12.53
CA SER A 94 -10.53 0.02 13.66
C SER A 94 -9.77 -1.20 14.15
N LYS A 95 -9.71 -1.37 15.48
CA LYS A 95 -9.17 -2.57 16.15
C LYS A 95 -9.88 -3.86 15.76
N VAL A 96 -11.17 -3.76 15.42
CA VAL A 96 -11.96 -4.89 14.91
C VAL A 96 -12.00 -4.81 13.39
N LEU A 97 -11.66 -5.92 12.75
CA LEU A 97 -11.67 -6.05 11.30
C LEU A 97 -13.13 -6.03 10.79
N ASP A 98 -13.46 -5.04 9.96
CA ASP A 98 -14.75 -5.03 9.27
C ASP A 98 -14.75 -5.97 8.05
N GLY A 99 -15.77 -6.82 8.00
CA GLY A 99 -15.95 -7.82 6.95
C GLY A 99 -16.11 -7.22 5.56
N PHE A 100 -16.88 -6.13 5.45
CA PHE A 100 -17.22 -5.54 4.16
C PHE A 100 -16.05 -4.72 3.58
N HIS A 101 -15.51 -3.78 4.36
CA HIS A 101 -14.40 -2.96 3.91
C HIS A 101 -13.10 -3.76 3.75
N GLY A 102 -12.87 -4.76 4.61
CA GLY A 102 -11.71 -5.65 4.48
C GLY A 102 -11.75 -6.48 3.20
N LEU A 103 -12.92 -7.03 2.83
CA LEU A 103 -13.05 -7.86 1.63
C LEU A 103 -12.85 -7.08 0.31
N LYS A 104 -13.12 -5.77 0.32
CA LYS A 104 -12.83 -4.88 -0.83
C LYS A 104 -11.34 -4.68 -1.07
N GLN A 105 -10.50 -4.86 -0.06
CA GLN A 105 -9.05 -4.71 -0.21
C GLN A 105 -8.39 -5.92 -0.86
N LEU A 106 -9.08 -7.06 -0.96
CA LEU A 106 -8.54 -8.28 -1.55
C LEU A 106 -8.88 -8.35 -3.05
N PRO A 107 -7.90 -8.32 -3.96
CA PRO A 107 -8.13 -8.50 -5.39
C PRO A 107 -8.48 -9.95 -5.72
N PHE A 108 -8.96 -10.16 -6.95
CA PHE A 108 -9.18 -11.50 -7.47
C PHE A 108 -7.93 -11.97 -8.23
N ASN A 109 -7.13 -12.83 -7.60
CA ASN A 109 -5.88 -13.35 -8.18
C ASN A 109 -6.04 -14.77 -8.76
N GLY A 110 -7.28 -15.26 -8.91
CA GLY A 110 -7.59 -16.59 -9.44
C GLY A 110 -8.67 -17.35 -8.65
N LYS A 111 -8.98 -18.58 -9.08
CA LYS A 111 -9.97 -19.42 -8.40
C LYS A 111 -9.48 -19.75 -6.97
N LYS A 112 -10.36 -19.61 -5.98
CA LYS A 112 -10.09 -19.87 -4.55
C LYS A 112 -9.00 -18.99 -3.90
N THR A 113 -8.60 -17.88 -4.53
CA THR A 113 -7.61 -16.95 -3.94
C THR A 113 -8.24 -15.87 -3.06
N LYS A 114 -9.51 -15.51 -3.33
CA LYS A 114 -10.30 -14.56 -2.53
C LYS A 114 -11.36 -15.31 -1.72
N PRO A 115 -11.41 -15.15 -0.39
CA PRO A 115 -12.44 -15.79 0.43
C PRO A 115 -13.82 -15.15 0.18
N ALA A 116 -14.89 -15.92 0.37
CA ALA A 116 -16.26 -15.40 0.22
C ALA A 116 -16.66 -14.46 1.38
N LYS A 117 -16.15 -14.73 2.59
CA LYS A 117 -16.31 -13.90 3.79
C LYS A 117 -15.04 -13.94 4.62
N LEU A 118 -14.76 -12.88 5.37
CA LEU A 118 -13.65 -12.85 6.32
C LEU A 118 -14.06 -13.64 7.58
N ARG A 119 -13.35 -14.73 7.87
CA ARG A 119 -13.59 -15.53 9.07
C ARG A 119 -12.62 -15.12 10.18
N LYS A 120 -13.13 -14.90 11.39
CA LYS A 120 -12.35 -14.38 12.53
C LYS A 120 -11.13 -15.24 12.89
N ASP A 121 -11.18 -16.55 12.65
CA ASP A 121 -10.11 -17.50 13.00
C ASP A 121 -8.88 -17.39 12.09
N TYR A 122 -9.07 -17.01 10.82
CA TYR A 122 -7.96 -16.89 9.88
C TYR A 122 -7.25 -15.54 9.90
N TRP A 123 -7.91 -14.50 10.40
CA TRP A 123 -7.38 -13.15 10.43
C TRP A 123 -6.92 -12.79 11.84
N SER A 124 -5.68 -12.34 11.96
CA SER A 124 -5.12 -11.86 13.22
C SER A 124 -4.45 -10.50 13.02
N PRO A 125 -4.48 -9.62 14.04
CA PRO A 125 -3.65 -8.43 14.06
C PRO A 125 -2.18 -8.82 13.85
N LEU A 126 -1.53 -8.18 12.89
CA LEU A 126 -0.10 -8.28 12.58
C LEU A 126 0.67 -7.18 13.30
N ALA A 127 0.20 -5.95 13.16
CA ALA A 127 0.80 -4.76 13.73
C ALA A 127 -0.26 -3.70 14.05
N HIS A 128 0.03 -2.86 15.02
CA HIS A 128 -0.73 -1.66 15.35
C HIS A 128 0.23 -0.48 15.34
N ILE A 129 -0.04 0.47 14.44
CA ILE A 129 0.74 1.70 14.28
C ILE A 129 -0.05 2.80 15.00
N ARG A 130 0.58 3.46 15.97
CA ARG A 130 0.00 4.52 16.77
C ARG A 130 0.78 5.81 16.59
N PHE A 131 0.06 6.88 16.25
CA PHE A 131 0.56 8.25 16.20
C PHE A 131 0.25 8.98 17.52
N GLN A 132 0.89 10.12 17.75
CA GLN A 132 0.58 10.94 18.93
C GLN A 132 -0.84 11.53 18.81
N PRO A 133 -1.51 11.82 19.95
CA PRO A 133 -2.82 12.46 19.94
C PRO A 133 -2.84 13.75 19.11
N GLY A 134 -3.89 13.94 18.31
CA GLY A 134 -4.03 15.07 17.38
C GLY A 134 -3.39 14.87 16.00
N GLN A 135 -2.64 13.78 15.79
CA GLN A 135 -1.96 13.50 14.51
C GLN A 135 -2.75 12.62 13.54
N GLY A 136 -4.08 12.52 13.70
CA GLY A 136 -4.93 11.68 12.83
C GLY A 136 -4.89 12.04 11.34
N SER A 137 -4.48 13.27 10.98
CA SER A 137 -4.25 13.65 9.57
C SER A 137 -3.02 12.95 8.96
N VAL A 138 -1.99 12.72 9.76
CA VAL A 138 -0.76 12.01 9.38
C VAL A 138 -1.08 10.54 9.15
N GLY A 139 -1.75 9.88 10.11
CA GLY A 139 -2.07 8.47 9.95
C GLY A 139 -3.05 8.18 8.81
N ARG A 140 -3.96 9.11 8.47
CA ARG A 140 -4.75 9.00 7.22
C ARG A 140 -3.88 9.02 5.96
N SER A 141 -2.89 9.91 5.91
CA SER A 141 -1.91 9.96 4.82
C SER A 141 -1.11 8.65 4.75
N VAL A 142 -0.64 8.15 5.88
CA VAL A 142 0.13 6.89 5.96
C VAL A 142 -0.73 5.71 5.49
N LEU A 143 -1.97 5.58 5.97
CA LEU A 143 -2.88 4.51 5.53
C LEU A 143 -3.13 4.57 4.02
N GLN A 144 -3.33 5.78 3.47
CA GLN A 144 -3.50 5.96 2.04
C GLN A 144 -2.28 5.42 1.28
N LYS A 145 -1.06 5.78 1.69
CA LYS A 145 0.18 5.34 1.03
C LYS A 145 0.39 3.83 1.13
N LEU A 146 0.12 3.24 2.28
CA LEU A 146 0.17 1.78 2.46
C LEU A 146 -0.79 1.05 1.53
N ARG A 147 -2.01 1.58 1.34
CA ARG A 147 -2.99 1.01 0.42
C ARG A 147 -2.61 1.19 -1.05
N GLU A 148 -1.99 2.33 -1.40
CA GLU A 148 -1.44 2.59 -2.73
C GLU A 148 -0.30 1.60 -3.05
N LEU A 149 0.66 1.42 -2.14
CA LEU A 149 1.77 0.46 -2.31
C LEU A 149 1.27 -0.98 -2.41
N LYS A 150 0.36 -1.39 -1.52
CA LYS A 150 -0.27 -2.72 -1.61
C LYS A 150 -0.92 -2.94 -2.98
N HIS A 151 -1.64 -1.95 -3.51
CA HIS A 151 -2.25 -2.06 -4.83
C HIS A 151 -1.20 -2.20 -5.94
N LEU A 152 -0.10 -1.44 -5.86
CA LEU A 152 1.01 -1.56 -6.81
C LEU A 152 1.67 -2.95 -6.76
N HIS A 153 1.91 -3.51 -5.57
CA HIS A 153 2.45 -4.87 -5.41
C HIS A 153 1.56 -5.95 -6.02
N GLU A 154 0.25 -5.71 -6.09
CA GLU A 154 -0.72 -6.64 -6.65
C GLU A 154 -0.91 -6.50 -8.17
N VAL A 155 -0.73 -5.30 -8.73
CA VAL A 155 -1.02 -4.98 -10.14
C VAL A 155 0.24 -4.83 -11.00
N ALA A 156 1.28 -4.17 -10.49
CA ALA A 156 2.45 -3.75 -11.23
C ALA A 156 3.70 -4.55 -10.82
N TRP A 157 3.64 -5.88 -10.99
CA TRP A 157 4.75 -6.78 -10.68
C TRP A 157 5.65 -7.04 -11.90
N THR A 158 6.94 -7.26 -11.63
CA THR A 158 7.97 -7.58 -12.64
C THR A 158 7.93 -9.05 -13.05
N ASP A 159 8.60 -9.41 -14.15
CA ASP A 159 8.64 -10.80 -14.65
C ASP A 159 9.31 -11.79 -13.68
N GLU A 160 9.93 -11.31 -12.60
CA GLU A 160 10.41 -12.12 -11.47
C GLU A 160 9.29 -12.94 -10.83
N LEU A 161 8.07 -12.39 -10.76
CA LEU A 161 6.94 -13.10 -10.17
C LEU A 161 6.44 -14.24 -11.08
N ARG A 162 6.77 -14.20 -12.38
CA ARG A 162 6.47 -15.27 -13.31
C ARG A 162 7.33 -16.50 -13.06
N HIS A 163 8.53 -16.34 -12.52
CA HIS A 163 9.51 -17.41 -12.38
C HIS A 163 9.65 -17.87 -10.93
N LYS A 164 9.80 -19.17 -10.70
CA LYS A 164 10.02 -19.72 -9.35
C LYS A 164 11.35 -19.20 -8.79
N ARG A 165 11.36 -18.93 -7.49
CA ARG A 165 12.59 -18.67 -6.74
C ARG A 165 13.32 -19.99 -6.46
N PRO A 166 14.65 -19.99 -6.27
CA PRO A 166 15.41 -21.20 -5.94
C PRO A 166 14.87 -21.97 -4.73
N GLU A 167 14.35 -21.26 -3.74
CA GLU A 167 13.72 -21.81 -2.54
C GLU A 167 12.43 -22.60 -2.83
N GLU A 168 11.74 -22.29 -3.93
CA GLU A 168 10.45 -22.90 -4.32
C GLU A 168 10.63 -24.04 -5.33
N PHE A 169 11.86 -24.41 -5.70
CA PHE A 169 12.12 -25.44 -6.71
C PHE A 169 11.71 -26.83 -6.22
N SER A 170 10.78 -27.45 -6.94
CA SER A 170 10.44 -28.86 -6.77
C SER A 170 11.60 -29.76 -7.18
N SER A 171 11.61 -31.01 -6.71
CA SER A 171 12.56 -32.03 -7.16
C SER A 171 12.51 -32.24 -8.68
N GLN A 172 11.34 -32.09 -9.29
CA GLN A 172 11.16 -32.15 -10.74
C GLN A 172 11.78 -30.95 -11.45
N ASP A 173 11.64 -29.75 -10.87
CA ASP A 173 12.20 -28.52 -11.42
C ASP A 173 13.74 -28.61 -11.43
N LYS A 174 14.34 -29.10 -10.34
CA LYS A 174 15.79 -29.32 -10.24
C LYS A 174 16.33 -30.29 -11.29
N LYS A 175 15.61 -31.39 -11.56
CA LYS A 175 15.98 -32.35 -12.62
C LYS A 175 15.94 -31.72 -14.01
N LYS A 176 14.91 -30.91 -14.30
CA LYS A 176 14.80 -30.19 -15.58
C LYS A 176 15.92 -29.15 -15.74
N ILE A 177 16.22 -28.39 -14.68
CA ILE A 177 17.33 -27.43 -14.69
C ILE A 177 18.65 -28.13 -15.00
N ALA A 178 18.94 -29.28 -14.38
CA ALA A 178 20.15 -30.05 -14.67
C ALA A 178 20.20 -30.51 -16.14
N ALA A 179 19.10 -31.10 -16.64
CA ALA A 179 19.03 -31.59 -18.02
C ALA A 179 19.15 -30.48 -19.09
N GLU A 180 18.64 -29.27 -18.82
CA GLU A 180 18.80 -28.13 -19.73
C GLU A 180 20.18 -27.48 -19.60
N LYS A 181 20.76 -27.49 -18.40
CA LYS A 181 22.14 -27.05 -18.16
C LYS A 181 23.14 -27.92 -18.92
N ASP A 182 22.91 -29.23 -19.00
CA ASP A 182 23.73 -30.15 -19.81
C ASP A 182 23.68 -29.80 -21.31
N LYS A 183 22.61 -29.13 -21.78
CA LYS A 183 22.47 -28.60 -23.14
C LYS A 183 23.00 -27.17 -23.30
N GLY A 184 23.51 -26.57 -22.24
CA GLY A 184 23.98 -25.18 -22.22
C GLY A 184 22.88 -24.11 -22.18
N ILE A 185 21.66 -24.47 -21.75
CA ILE A 185 20.53 -23.53 -21.65
C ILE A 185 20.25 -23.18 -20.19
N ASP A 186 20.26 -21.88 -19.87
CA ASP A 186 19.86 -21.37 -18.57
C ASP A 186 18.32 -21.37 -18.42
N TYR A 187 17.78 -22.52 -18.00
CA TYR A 187 16.35 -22.71 -17.81
C TYR A 187 15.88 -22.25 -16.42
N GLN A 188 14.89 -21.34 -16.39
CA GLN A 188 14.21 -20.93 -15.16
C GLN A 188 12.76 -21.47 -15.12
N PRO A 189 12.38 -22.26 -14.10
CA PRO A 189 11.02 -22.78 -13.97
C PRO A 189 9.98 -21.67 -13.84
N ILE A 190 8.89 -21.76 -14.62
CA ILE A 190 7.80 -20.79 -14.63
C ILE A 190 6.69 -21.21 -13.64
N ARG A 191 6.13 -20.26 -12.90
CA ARG A 191 4.96 -20.46 -12.04
C ARG A 191 3.69 -20.64 -12.87
N SER A 192 2.92 -21.66 -12.51
CA SER A 192 1.55 -21.84 -12.99
C SER A 192 0.66 -20.64 -12.57
N LYS A 193 -0.51 -20.48 -13.22
CA LYS A 193 -1.47 -19.42 -12.86
C LYS A 193 -1.91 -19.52 -11.39
N GLN A 194 -2.06 -20.74 -10.86
CA GLN A 194 -2.46 -20.97 -9.47
C GLN A 194 -1.33 -20.62 -8.50
N GLU A 195 -0.11 -21.11 -8.73
CA GLU A 195 1.06 -20.78 -7.89
C GLU A 195 1.32 -19.27 -7.88
N ARG A 196 1.15 -18.62 -9.04
CA ARG A 196 1.28 -17.16 -9.15
C ARG A 196 0.22 -16.42 -8.35
N GLY A 197 -1.04 -16.87 -8.40
CA GLY A 197 -2.11 -16.29 -7.59
C GLY A 197 -1.87 -16.45 -6.08
N ILE A 198 -1.25 -17.55 -5.65
CA ILE A 198 -0.84 -17.78 -4.26
C ILE A 198 0.33 -16.86 -3.89
N ALA A 199 1.35 -16.75 -4.75
CA ALA A 199 2.49 -15.86 -4.54
C ALA A 199 2.06 -14.38 -4.46
N LEU A 200 1.14 -13.95 -5.34
CA LEU A 200 0.54 -12.61 -5.31
C LEU A 200 -0.24 -12.30 -4.03
N ASN A 201 -0.84 -13.32 -3.42
CA ASN A 201 -1.57 -13.15 -2.18
C ASN A 201 -0.66 -12.96 -0.96
N ALA A 202 0.58 -13.47 -1.02
CA ALA A 202 1.53 -13.47 0.08
C ALA A 202 2.20 -12.10 0.26
N GLN A 203 1.41 -11.12 0.68
CA GLN A 203 1.81 -9.70 0.79
C GLN A 203 2.33 -9.32 2.18
N LYS A 204 2.37 -10.24 3.17
CA LYS A 204 2.83 -9.95 4.54
C LYS A 204 4.22 -9.31 4.58
N LYS A 205 5.20 -9.86 3.85
CA LYS A 205 6.58 -9.35 3.83
C LYS A 205 6.65 -7.97 3.19
N ASN A 206 6.00 -7.81 2.03
CA ASN A 206 5.91 -6.54 1.32
C ASN A 206 5.25 -5.47 2.18
N ALA A 207 4.13 -5.80 2.86
CA ALA A 207 3.44 -4.88 3.75
C ALA A 207 4.33 -4.36 4.90
N ILE A 208 5.22 -5.19 5.43
CA ILE A 208 6.15 -4.77 6.50
C ILE A 208 7.24 -3.86 5.95
N ALA A 209 7.79 -4.18 4.77
CA ALA A 209 8.72 -3.30 4.07
C ALA A 209 8.06 -1.96 3.71
N ASP A 210 6.80 -1.97 3.25
CA ASP A 210 6.02 -0.77 2.95
C ASP A 210 5.77 0.07 4.20
N ILE A 211 5.50 -0.55 5.36
CA ILE A 211 5.38 0.16 6.64
C ILE A 211 6.69 0.88 6.95
N ALA A 212 7.83 0.21 6.86
CA ALA A 212 9.13 0.84 7.11
C ALA A 212 9.40 2.00 6.13
N ALA A 213 9.17 1.79 4.84
CA ALA A 213 9.34 2.80 3.79
C ALA A 213 8.45 4.03 4.00
N VAL A 214 7.15 3.83 4.25
CA VAL A 214 6.20 4.93 4.47
C VAL A 214 6.51 5.66 5.78
N LEU A 215 6.89 4.94 6.84
CA LEU A 215 7.25 5.57 8.12
C LEU A 215 8.58 6.35 8.07
N ALA A 216 9.45 6.01 7.12
CA ALA A 216 10.67 6.77 6.81
C ALA A 216 10.42 8.00 5.92
N GLY A 217 9.17 8.34 5.61
CA GLY A 217 8.83 9.51 4.80
C GLY A 217 8.92 9.29 3.28
N GLN A 218 8.94 8.03 2.82
CA GLN A 218 8.84 7.74 1.39
C GLN A 218 7.40 7.97 0.88
N GLY A 219 7.28 8.29 -0.40
CA GLY A 219 6.02 8.58 -1.07
C GLY A 219 5.71 10.09 -1.14
N ARG A 220 5.43 10.59 -2.34
CA ARG A 220 5.10 12.00 -2.56
C ARG A 220 3.87 12.41 -1.76
N GLY A 221 4.00 13.53 -1.04
CA GLY A 221 2.92 14.09 -0.22
C GLY A 221 2.66 13.32 1.08
N ASN A 222 3.62 12.52 1.55
CA ASN A 222 3.51 11.83 2.82
C ASN A 222 3.64 12.81 4.00
N LYS A 223 2.56 12.95 4.78
CA LYS A 223 2.47 13.90 5.91
C LYS A 223 3.26 13.50 7.15
N ILE A 224 3.98 12.38 7.13
CA ILE A 224 4.88 12.01 8.23
C ILE A 224 6.14 12.88 8.27
N VAL A 225 6.47 13.53 7.15
CA VAL A 225 7.51 14.55 7.06
C VAL A 225 6.92 15.86 7.58
N ALA A 226 7.34 16.28 8.77
CA ALA A 226 6.88 17.50 9.42
C ALA A 226 7.58 18.74 8.84
N ALA A 227 8.89 18.65 8.61
CA ALA A 227 9.69 19.68 7.97
C ALA A 227 10.78 19.03 7.10
N GLU A 228 11.16 19.72 6.04
CA GLU A 228 12.28 19.35 5.18
C GLU A 228 13.28 20.50 5.23
N THR A 229 14.48 20.23 5.72
CA THR A 229 15.56 21.22 5.73
C THR A 229 16.19 21.32 4.34
N GLU A 230 16.78 22.47 4.01
CA GLU A 230 17.43 22.70 2.71
C GLU A 230 18.58 21.70 2.41
N GLY A 231 19.11 21.03 3.45
CA GLY A 231 20.11 19.96 3.34
C GLY A 231 19.55 18.56 3.06
N GLY A 232 18.22 18.41 2.90
CA GLY A 232 17.56 17.12 2.65
C GLY A 232 17.34 16.26 3.89
N GLU A 233 17.67 16.76 5.09
CA GLU A 233 17.28 16.11 6.34
C GLU A 233 15.79 16.36 6.60
N LYS A 234 15.04 15.26 6.77
CA LYS A 234 13.61 15.25 7.01
C LYS A 234 13.35 15.09 8.49
N GLU A 235 12.62 16.03 9.06
CA GLU A 235 12.06 15.88 10.41
C GLU A 235 10.81 15.00 10.31
N LEU A 236 10.85 13.84 10.95
CA LEU A 236 9.79 12.85 10.90
C LEU A 236 9.01 12.85 12.20
N VAL A 237 7.70 12.63 12.09
CA VAL A 237 6.82 12.46 13.24
C VAL A 237 7.13 11.13 13.96
N ASP A 238 7.19 11.16 15.29
CA ASP A 238 7.38 9.97 16.12
C ASP A 238 6.18 9.03 16.05
N VAL A 239 6.46 7.74 15.90
CA VAL A 239 5.44 6.69 15.73
C VAL A 239 5.80 5.46 16.54
N THR A 240 4.79 4.86 17.18
CA THR A 240 4.95 3.58 17.87
C THR A 240 4.31 2.45 17.06
N VAL A 241 5.11 1.44 16.70
CA VAL A 241 4.63 0.22 16.03
C VAL A 241 4.67 -0.94 17.01
N SER A 242 3.47 -1.36 17.43
CA SER A 242 3.29 -2.55 18.26
C SER A 242 3.10 -3.79 17.37
N TRP A 243 3.90 -4.84 17.58
CA TRP A 243 3.90 -6.05 16.79
C TRP A 243 3.21 -7.23 17.51
N ALA A 244 2.58 -8.10 16.73
CA ALA A 244 2.10 -9.40 17.23
C ALA A 244 3.26 -10.39 17.46
N ASN A 245 4.31 -10.32 16.64
CA ASN A 245 5.50 -11.15 16.74
C ASN A 245 6.75 -10.30 16.49
N ASP A 246 7.74 -10.39 17.38
CA ASP A 246 8.97 -9.60 17.28
C ASP A 246 9.79 -9.90 16.01
N GLN A 247 9.68 -11.12 15.48
CA GLN A 247 10.42 -11.51 14.26
C GLN A 247 9.92 -10.80 13.01
N ASP A 248 8.65 -10.35 13.01
CA ASP A 248 8.06 -9.74 11.82
C ASP A 248 8.74 -8.41 11.47
N LYS A 249 9.26 -7.65 12.44
CA LYS A 249 9.98 -6.40 12.17
C LYS A 249 11.25 -6.57 11.31
N LYS A 250 11.81 -7.79 11.23
CA LYS A 250 13.03 -8.11 10.49
C LYS A 250 12.82 -8.27 8.99
N PHE A 251 11.57 -8.26 8.51
CA PHE A 251 11.30 -8.29 7.07
C PHE A 251 11.63 -6.95 6.38
N ALA A 252 11.75 -5.86 7.14
CA ALA A 252 12.31 -4.61 6.64
C ALA A 252 13.83 -4.60 6.86
N GLU A 253 14.58 -4.13 5.85
CA GLU A 253 16.04 -4.06 5.90
C GLU A 253 16.55 -3.06 6.95
N SER A 254 15.85 -1.92 7.09
CA SER A 254 16.15 -0.88 8.07
C SER A 254 14.88 -0.15 8.50
N TRP A 255 14.96 0.47 9.67
CA TRP A 255 13.90 1.29 10.24
C TRP A 255 14.42 2.71 10.50
N SER A 256 13.56 3.70 10.31
CA SER A 256 13.88 5.10 10.60
C SER A 256 13.88 5.37 12.10
N LYS A 257 14.65 6.37 12.54
CA LYS A 257 14.90 6.66 13.96
C LYS A 257 13.65 7.12 14.74
N ASN A 258 12.65 7.65 14.05
CA ASN A 258 11.36 8.10 14.62
C ASN A 258 10.42 6.93 14.99
N VAL A 259 10.75 5.70 14.59
CA VAL A 259 9.89 4.53 14.83
C VAL A 259 10.33 3.82 16.11
N THR A 260 9.45 3.79 17.10
CA THR A 260 9.60 2.99 18.31
C THR A 260 8.86 1.67 18.15
N HIS A 261 9.50 0.55 18.52
CA HIS A 261 8.89 -0.77 18.45
C HIS A 261 8.45 -1.28 19.83
N SER A 262 7.27 -1.87 19.89
CA SER A 262 6.73 -2.56 21.07
C SER A 262 6.09 -3.89 20.67
N LEU A 263 5.76 -4.72 21.66
CA LEU A 263 4.98 -5.95 21.48
C LEU A 263 3.56 -5.75 22.01
N PHE A 264 2.60 -6.51 21.49
CA PHE A 264 1.27 -6.55 22.08
C PHE A 264 1.31 -7.15 23.49
N GLU A 265 0.73 -6.43 24.46
CA GLU A 265 0.62 -6.87 25.87
C GLU A 265 -0.13 -8.20 26.00
N VAL A 266 -1.16 -8.38 25.17
CA VAL A 266 -1.88 -9.63 25.04
C VAL A 266 -1.50 -10.23 23.69
N PRO A 267 -0.85 -11.42 23.63
CA PRO A 267 -0.68 -12.09 22.37
C PRO A 267 -2.07 -12.28 21.77
N ALA A 268 -2.27 -11.89 20.51
CA ALA A 268 -3.58 -11.88 19.84
C ALA A 268 -4.26 -13.26 19.73
N TYR A 269 -3.71 -14.28 20.40
CA TYR A 269 -4.15 -15.65 20.47
C TYR A 269 -4.49 -16.06 21.92
N THR A 270 -5.60 -15.55 22.47
CA THR A 270 -6.40 -16.32 23.42
C THR A 270 -7.65 -16.80 22.67
N GLY A 271 -7.57 -18.03 22.16
CA GLY A 271 -8.69 -18.74 21.54
C GLY A 271 -9.72 -19.27 22.53
N GLY A 272 -9.88 -18.63 23.70
CA GLY A 272 -10.75 -19.09 24.77
C GLY A 272 -11.09 -17.95 25.73
N GLU A 273 -12.38 -17.62 25.76
CA GLU A 273 -13.14 -16.75 26.66
C GLU A 273 -12.74 -15.26 26.80
N PRO A 274 -13.72 -14.33 26.74
CA PRO A 274 -13.49 -12.96 27.19
C PRO A 274 -13.22 -12.98 28.69
N GLU A 275 -12.11 -12.38 29.11
CA GLU A 275 -11.85 -12.13 30.53
C GLU A 275 -13.09 -11.50 31.17
N LYS A 276 -13.70 -12.23 32.11
CA LYS A 276 -14.67 -11.66 33.04
C LYS A 276 -13.96 -10.52 33.75
N GLN A 277 -14.50 -9.32 33.58
CA GLN A 277 -14.18 -8.19 34.45
C GLN A 277 -14.42 -8.64 35.89
N THR A 278 -13.35 -8.89 36.64
CA THR A 278 -13.43 -9.10 38.07
C THR A 278 -13.81 -7.77 38.68
N ALA A 279 -15.06 -7.69 39.13
CA ALA A 279 -15.56 -6.56 39.89
C ALA A 279 -14.66 -6.33 41.10
N LYS A 280 -14.10 -5.12 41.19
CA LYS A 280 -13.43 -4.58 42.37
C LYS A 280 -14.35 -4.78 43.59
N PRO A 281 -13.90 -5.38 44.71
CA PRO A 281 -14.73 -5.46 45.89
C PRO A 281 -14.96 -4.05 46.43
N ALA A 282 -16.24 -3.71 46.59
CA ALA A 282 -16.65 -2.51 47.32
C ALA A 282 -16.21 -2.66 48.77
N ALA A 283 -15.44 -1.69 49.24
CA ALA A 283 -15.13 -1.54 50.65
C ALA A 283 -16.41 -1.25 51.44
N ALA A 284 -16.68 -2.05 52.46
CA ALA A 284 -17.51 -1.73 53.61
C ALA A 284 -16.98 -2.53 54.80
#